data_AF-A0A098LBF6-F1
#
_entry.id   AF-A0A098LBF6-F1
#
_cell.length_a   1.000
_cell.length_b   1.000
_cell.length_c   1.000
_cell.angle_alpha   90.00
_cell.angle_beta   90.00
_cell.angle_gamma   90.00
#
_symmetry.space_group_name_H-M   'P 1'
#
loop_
_entity.id
_entity.type
_entity.pdbx_description
1 polymer ?
#
loop_
_entity_poly.entity_id
_entity_poly.type
_entity_poly.pdbx_seq_one_letter_code
_entity_poly.pdbx_strand_id
1 'polypeptide(L)'
;MNKIGVIRSLCYIALFGASILIQGCGRGTSDGGGDLVGVQGREGWVMTVPYGMTTCPSGTFHMGQADQDVPATQINLNKQVTIGGFYMDETEITNNEYRQFIDVMLSDSVDVLGEQYIRTELYPDTAVWVKDFAHHMGDPMMEYYYAHPAFDEYPVVGVDWFAARYFCEWRTKHMNNWRAEQGLWKMPNFRLPSEAEWEYAARGGRDMAKYPWGNPYIRNAKGCMLANFKPGRGNYYDDGFMYSSPVASYFSNDFGLYDMAGNVSEWCEDAYYDAAVPVVWDLNPTYYDDDEPRKIIRGGSWKDIAYFLETGTRTFEYQDTTKSYIGFRCVMTYLGRSSGFEF
;
A
#
# COMPACT_ATOMS: atom_id res chain seq x y z
N MET A 1 -19.05 84.92 53.56
CA MET A 1 -19.16 85.03 52.09
C MET A 1 -19.56 83.64 51.58
N ASN A 2 -20.84 83.29 51.42
CA ASN A 2 -21.68 83.53 50.23
C ASN A 2 -20.89 83.19 48.95
N LYS A 3 -21.18 82.13 48.18
CA LYS A 3 -22.49 81.71 47.64
C LYS A 3 -22.46 80.27 47.06
N ILE A 4 -23.55 79.53 47.35
CA ILE A 4 -24.38 78.72 46.41
C ILE A 4 -23.69 77.46 45.82
N GLY A 5 -24.16 76.22 46.01
CA GLY A 5 -25.46 75.71 46.46
C GLY A 5 -26.05 74.80 45.39
N VAL A 6 -26.42 73.56 45.79
CA VAL A 6 -27.38 72.65 45.13
C VAL A 6 -26.86 72.09 43.78
N ILE A 7 -26.50 70.81 43.64
CA ILE A 7 -27.41 69.69 43.32
C ILE A 7 -26.68 68.37 43.66
N ARG A 8 -26.89 67.85 44.87
CA ARG A 8 -27.05 66.42 45.12
C ARG A 8 -28.56 66.21 45.13
N SER A 9 -29.12 65.46 44.16
CA SER A 9 -30.44 64.78 44.21
C SER A 9 -31.15 64.56 42.84
N LEU A 10 -30.46 64.48 41.70
CA LEU A 10 -31.13 64.29 40.40
C LEU A 10 -30.57 63.19 39.47
N CYS A 11 -29.94 62.15 40.03
CA CYS A 11 -29.58 60.95 39.24
C CYS A 11 -30.13 59.63 39.79
N TYR A 12 -31.05 59.68 40.77
CA TYR A 12 -31.73 58.49 41.31
C TYR A 12 -33.10 58.20 40.68
N ILE A 13 -33.45 58.86 39.57
CA ILE A 13 -34.70 58.61 38.80
C ILE A 13 -34.35 58.29 37.35
N ALA A 14 -33.58 57.23 37.17
CA ALA A 14 -33.46 56.50 35.89
C ALA A 14 -33.50 54.99 36.17
N LEU A 15 -34.36 54.59 37.12
CA LEU A 15 -34.52 53.22 37.61
C LEU A 15 -35.97 52.72 37.52
N PHE A 16 -36.78 53.27 36.61
CA PHE A 16 -38.11 52.75 36.30
C PHE A 16 -38.40 52.92 34.81
N GLY A 17 -38.09 51.90 34.02
CA GLY A 17 -38.46 51.90 32.60
C GLY A 17 -37.59 51.07 31.66
N ALA A 18 -37.05 49.92 32.08
CA ALA A 18 -36.55 48.89 31.15
C ALA A 18 -36.33 47.56 31.89
N SER A 19 -37.41 46.97 32.39
CA SER A 19 -37.42 45.56 32.79
C SER A 19 -38.59 44.93 32.08
N ILE A 20 -38.30 44.09 31.07
CA ILE A 20 -39.02 42.88 30.61
C ILE A 20 -38.50 42.56 29.20
N LEU A 21 -38.08 41.29 29.00
CA LEU A 21 -37.53 40.65 27.78
C LEU A 21 -36.03 41.00 27.57
N ILE A 22 -35.06 40.11 27.79
CA ILE A 22 -34.93 38.78 27.19
C ILE A 22 -34.21 37.85 28.20
N GLN A 23 -34.96 36.94 28.83
CA GLN A 23 -34.47 35.63 29.24
C GLN A 23 -35.39 34.59 28.60
N GLY A 24 -34.79 33.64 27.89
CA GLY A 24 -35.45 32.53 27.19
C GLY A 24 -35.13 32.56 25.69
N CYS A 25 -34.72 31.49 25.00
CA CYS A 25 -34.60 30.06 25.31
C CYS A 25 -33.73 29.38 24.23
N GLY A 26 -33.15 28.21 24.57
CA GLY A 26 -32.44 27.29 23.66
C GLY A 26 -30.92 27.32 23.87
N ARG A 27 -30.29 26.48 24.71
CA ARG A 27 -30.28 25.01 24.59
C ARG A 27 -30.44 24.62 23.12
N GLY A 28 -29.33 24.55 22.39
CA GLY A 28 -29.26 23.97 21.06
C GLY A 28 -29.50 22.46 21.10
N THR A 29 -30.68 22.08 21.58
CA THR A 29 -31.33 20.82 21.28
C THR A 29 -32.26 21.14 20.13
N SER A 30 -31.91 20.66 18.94
CA SER A 30 -32.83 20.35 17.82
C SER A 30 -34.09 21.21 17.74
N ASP A 31 -34.11 22.23 16.89
CA ASP A 31 -35.24 22.57 16.01
C ASP A 31 -35.09 23.98 15.43
N GLY A 32 -35.02 24.09 14.11
CA GLY A 32 -35.02 25.38 13.42
C GLY A 32 -34.85 25.26 11.91
N GLY A 33 -35.88 24.73 11.22
CA GLY A 33 -35.98 24.77 9.76
C GLY A 33 -36.55 23.51 9.10
N GLY A 34 -36.55 22.36 9.78
CA GLY A 34 -36.80 21.06 9.13
C GLY A 34 -35.64 20.61 8.24
N ASP A 35 -34.57 21.40 8.16
CA ASP A 35 -33.38 21.12 7.38
C ASP A 35 -32.56 19.99 8.02
N LEU A 36 -32.04 19.11 7.16
CA LEU A 36 -31.13 18.05 7.54
C LEU A 36 -29.76 18.63 7.91
N VAL A 37 -29.52 18.88 9.20
CA VAL A 37 -28.27 19.47 9.72
C VAL A 37 -27.23 18.44 10.20
N GLY A 38 -27.58 17.15 10.19
CA GLY A 38 -26.70 16.07 10.65
C GLY A 38 -26.49 16.01 12.16
N VAL A 39 -25.84 14.95 12.62
CA VAL A 39 -25.50 14.74 14.05
C VAL A 39 -24.38 15.70 14.44
N GLN A 40 -24.67 16.61 15.36
CA GLN A 40 -23.73 17.61 15.84
C GLN A 40 -22.75 17.01 16.86
N GLY A 41 -21.54 17.59 16.95
CA GLY A 41 -20.57 17.25 18.00
C GLY A 41 -19.75 15.97 17.77
N ARG A 42 -19.72 15.42 16.55
CA ARG A 42 -18.72 14.41 16.20
C ARG A 42 -17.36 15.07 16.02
N GLU A 43 -16.35 14.54 16.70
CA GLU A 43 -14.96 14.94 16.46
C GLU A 43 -14.58 14.61 15.01
N GLY A 44 -13.86 15.53 14.37
CA GLY A 44 -13.36 15.32 13.02
C GLY A 44 -12.41 14.12 12.97
N TRP A 45 -12.50 13.34 11.90
CA TRP A 45 -11.63 12.19 11.70
C TRP A 45 -10.68 12.46 10.54
N VAL A 46 -9.38 12.38 10.78
CA VAL A 46 -8.38 12.52 9.72
C VAL A 46 -7.65 11.20 9.57
N MET A 47 -7.56 10.76 8.32
CA MET A 47 -6.79 9.60 7.96
C MET A 47 -5.32 9.98 7.83
N THR A 48 -4.49 9.57 8.79
CA THR A 48 -3.03 9.76 8.73
C THR A 48 -2.38 8.68 7.86
N VAL A 49 -1.33 9.03 7.15
CA VAL A 49 -0.50 8.07 6.41
C VAL A 49 0.17 7.10 7.40
N PRO A 50 0.02 5.78 7.26
CA PRO A 50 0.76 4.83 8.08
C PRO A 50 2.26 4.92 7.87
N TYR A 51 3.02 4.44 8.86
CA TYR A 51 4.47 4.34 8.73
C TYR A 51 4.85 3.42 7.57
N GLY A 52 5.86 3.85 6.79
CA GLY A 52 6.38 3.10 5.64
C GLY A 52 5.47 3.11 4.41
N MET A 53 4.42 3.93 4.39
CA MET A 53 3.50 4.06 3.26
C MET A 53 3.52 5.44 2.64
N THR A 54 3.24 5.50 1.34
CA THR A 54 2.99 6.73 0.58
C THR A 54 1.53 6.80 0.10
N THR A 55 1.11 8.01 -0.27
CA THR A 55 -0.22 8.28 -0.80
C THR A 55 -0.26 8.06 -2.31
N CYS A 56 -1.13 7.18 -2.77
CA CYS A 56 -1.52 7.07 -4.17
C CYS A 56 -2.82 7.88 -4.37
N PRO A 57 -2.78 9.03 -5.06
CA PRO A 57 -3.96 9.85 -5.25
C PRO A 57 -5.01 9.11 -6.09
N SER A 58 -6.28 9.47 -5.95
CA SER A 58 -7.31 8.98 -6.86
C SER A 58 -7.09 9.50 -8.28
N GLY A 59 -7.30 8.67 -9.29
CA GLY A 59 -7.16 9.12 -10.67
C GLY A 59 -7.65 8.10 -11.69
N THR A 60 -7.59 8.49 -12.96
CA THR A 60 -7.86 7.61 -14.09
C THR A 60 -6.57 7.35 -14.86
N PHE A 61 -6.36 6.12 -15.33
CA PHE A 61 -5.21 5.77 -16.15
C PHE A 61 -5.57 4.70 -17.17
N HIS A 62 -4.76 4.54 -18.21
CA HIS A 62 -4.86 3.39 -19.10
C HIS A 62 -4.08 2.21 -18.53
N MET A 63 -4.83 1.21 -18.06
CA MET A 63 -4.29 -0.10 -17.69
C MET A 63 -4.00 -0.89 -18.96
N GLY A 64 -2.84 -1.56 -19.02
CA GLY A 64 -2.45 -2.32 -20.21
C GLY A 64 -0.99 -2.17 -20.61
N GLN A 65 -0.63 -2.83 -21.71
CA GLN A 65 0.71 -2.71 -22.29
C GLN A 65 0.91 -1.32 -22.91
N ALA A 66 2.03 -0.68 -22.59
CA ALA A 66 2.41 0.61 -23.15
C ALA A 66 2.97 0.51 -24.58
N ASP A 67 3.57 -0.63 -24.91
CA ASP A 67 4.27 -0.89 -26.17
C ASP A 67 3.70 -2.13 -26.87
N GLN A 68 4.19 -2.45 -28.07
CA GLN A 68 3.79 -3.65 -28.79
C GLN A 68 4.17 -4.92 -28.02
N ASP A 69 3.17 -5.75 -27.76
CA ASP A 69 3.34 -7.13 -27.32
C ASP A 69 3.84 -7.98 -28.50
N VAL A 70 5.17 -8.00 -28.69
CA VAL A 70 5.86 -8.74 -29.75
C VAL A 70 5.55 -10.25 -29.73
N PRO A 71 5.48 -10.94 -28.57
CA PRO A 71 5.03 -12.32 -28.53
C PRO A 71 3.53 -12.51 -28.81
N ALA A 72 2.78 -11.44 -29.10
CA ALA A 72 1.34 -11.45 -29.40
C ALA A 72 0.53 -12.23 -28.37
N THR A 73 0.95 -12.13 -27.12
CA THR A 73 0.38 -12.89 -26.01
C THR A 73 -1.07 -12.48 -25.71
N GLN A 74 -1.48 -11.26 -26.13
CA GLN A 74 -2.82 -10.69 -25.90
C GLN A 74 -3.20 -10.66 -24.42
N ILE A 75 -2.20 -10.70 -23.53
CA ILE A 75 -2.40 -10.88 -22.09
C ILE A 75 -3.03 -9.63 -21.44
N ASN A 76 -2.93 -8.45 -22.07
CA ASN A 76 -3.47 -7.22 -21.49
C ASN A 76 -3.96 -6.27 -22.60
N LEU A 77 -5.29 -6.15 -22.75
CA LEU A 77 -5.90 -5.13 -23.59
C LEU A 77 -5.87 -3.79 -22.86
N ASN A 78 -5.65 -2.71 -23.61
CA ASN A 78 -5.64 -1.39 -22.98
C ASN A 78 -7.06 -0.97 -22.63
N LYS A 79 -7.29 -0.61 -21.37
CA LYS A 79 -8.57 -0.15 -20.84
C LYS A 79 -8.36 1.00 -19.88
N GLN A 80 -9.20 2.02 -20.01
CA GLN A 80 -9.21 3.10 -19.04
C GLN A 80 -9.87 2.62 -17.74
N VAL A 81 -9.15 2.80 -16.63
CA VAL A 81 -9.59 2.41 -15.28
C VAL A 81 -9.49 3.61 -14.35
N THR A 82 -10.45 3.73 -13.44
CA THR A 82 -10.48 4.71 -12.36
C THR A 82 -10.12 4.01 -11.05
N ILE A 83 -9.11 4.54 -10.36
CA ILE A 83 -8.66 4.05 -9.06
C ILE A 83 -8.96 5.12 -8.00
N GLY A 84 -9.61 4.70 -6.91
CA GLY A 84 -9.80 5.52 -5.72
C GLY A 84 -8.48 5.78 -5.01
N GLY A 85 -8.43 6.75 -4.11
CA GLY A 85 -7.21 6.97 -3.32
C GLY A 85 -6.90 5.76 -2.45
N PHE A 86 -5.62 5.47 -2.26
CA PHE A 86 -5.15 4.46 -1.31
C PHE A 86 -3.75 4.80 -0.82
N TYR A 87 -3.30 4.11 0.22
CA TYR A 87 -1.92 4.10 0.66
C TYR A 87 -1.26 2.81 0.22
N MET A 88 0.00 2.88 -0.17
CA MET A 88 0.81 1.73 -0.55
C MET A 88 2.14 1.81 0.17
N ASP A 89 2.69 0.67 0.58
CA ASP A 89 4.03 0.63 1.14
C ASP A 89 5.06 1.18 0.14
N GLU A 90 5.96 2.02 0.64
CA GLU A 90 7.01 2.67 -0.14
C GLU A 90 7.93 1.64 -0.82
N THR A 91 8.19 0.54 -0.13
CA THR A 91 9.06 -0.57 -0.56
C THR A 91 8.33 -1.91 -0.51
N GLU A 92 8.97 -2.97 -1.01
CA GLU A 92 8.56 -4.33 -0.65
C GLU A 92 8.73 -4.55 0.86
N ILE A 93 7.96 -5.49 1.44
CA ILE A 93 8.12 -5.87 2.85
C ILE A 93 9.50 -6.46 3.06
N THR A 94 10.23 -5.93 4.02
CA THR A 94 11.59 -6.35 4.34
C THR A 94 11.61 -7.63 5.18
N ASN A 95 12.75 -8.34 5.16
CA ASN A 95 12.99 -9.47 6.03
C ASN A 95 12.82 -9.09 7.51
N ASN A 96 13.24 -7.88 7.91
CA ASN A 96 13.11 -7.42 9.29
C ASN A 96 11.66 -7.19 9.71
N GLU A 97 10.84 -6.55 8.88
CA GLU A 97 9.41 -6.38 9.13
C GLU A 97 8.67 -7.71 9.19
N TYR A 98 9.02 -8.65 8.30
CA TYR A 98 8.44 -9.98 8.33
C TYR A 98 8.88 -10.79 9.57
N ARG A 99 10.11 -10.58 10.03
CA ARG A 99 10.60 -11.20 11.27
C ARG A 99 9.83 -10.73 12.49
N GLN A 100 9.51 -9.43 12.56
CA GLN A 100 8.64 -8.90 13.62
C GLN A 100 7.28 -9.63 13.64
N PHE A 101 6.70 -9.89 12.48
CA PHE A 101 5.46 -10.67 12.37
C PHE A 101 5.64 -12.08 12.95
N ILE A 102 6.69 -12.81 12.54
CA ILE A 102 6.95 -14.18 13.00
C ILE A 102 7.20 -14.23 14.51
N ASP A 103 7.99 -13.30 15.06
CA ASP A 103 8.28 -13.23 16.49
C ASP A 103 7.00 -12.98 17.31
N VAL A 104 6.11 -12.11 16.82
CA VAL A 104 4.82 -11.87 17.47
C VAL A 104 3.94 -13.12 17.39
N MET A 105 3.86 -13.79 16.23
CA MET A 105 3.09 -15.04 16.07
C MET A 105 3.56 -16.14 17.04
N LEU A 106 4.87 -16.30 17.18
CA LEU A 106 5.48 -17.28 18.09
C LEU A 106 5.30 -16.92 19.58
N SER A 107 5.09 -15.65 19.90
CA SER A 107 4.89 -15.23 21.30
C SER A 107 3.42 -15.25 21.75
N ASP A 108 2.49 -14.87 20.87
CA ASP A 108 1.08 -14.60 21.22
C ASP A 108 0.11 -15.65 20.66
N SER A 109 0.44 -16.27 19.52
CA SER A 109 -0.53 -17.08 18.75
C SER A 109 -0.22 -18.58 18.71
N VAL A 110 0.81 -19.05 19.42
CA VAL A 110 1.20 -20.47 19.46
C VAL A 110 0.09 -21.35 20.02
N ASP A 111 -0.62 -20.89 21.06
CA ASP A 111 -1.70 -21.68 21.66
C ASP A 111 -2.92 -21.83 20.73
N VAL A 112 -3.10 -20.91 19.77
CA VAL A 112 -4.25 -20.87 18.87
C VAL A 112 -3.95 -21.55 17.53
N LEU A 113 -2.81 -21.23 16.92
CA LEU A 113 -2.42 -21.73 15.59
C LEU A 113 -1.59 -23.02 15.66
N GLY A 114 -0.87 -23.21 16.76
CA GLY A 114 0.17 -24.24 16.89
C GLY A 114 1.50 -23.79 16.28
N GLU A 115 2.59 -24.07 16.99
CA GLU A 115 3.95 -23.74 16.54
C GLU A 115 4.28 -24.38 15.19
N GLN A 116 3.81 -25.61 14.96
CA GLN A 116 4.04 -26.33 13.70
C GLN A 116 3.50 -25.56 12.50
N TYR A 117 2.26 -25.05 12.58
CA TYR A 117 1.64 -24.29 11.50
C TYR A 117 2.41 -23.00 11.20
N ILE A 118 2.83 -22.27 12.24
CA ILE A 118 3.61 -21.04 12.09
C ILE A 118 4.94 -21.35 11.38
N ARG A 119 5.62 -22.44 11.75
CA ARG A 119 6.91 -22.81 11.17
C ARG A 119 6.84 -23.41 9.77
N THR A 120 5.71 -23.99 9.36
CA THR A 120 5.58 -24.59 8.03
C THR A 120 4.91 -23.67 7.02
N GLU A 121 3.84 -22.98 7.42
CA GLU A 121 3.01 -22.20 6.51
C GLU A 121 3.32 -20.71 6.52
N LEU A 122 3.72 -20.15 7.67
CA LEU A 122 3.97 -18.70 7.79
C LEU A 122 5.46 -18.35 7.71
N TYR A 123 6.35 -19.24 8.14
CA TYR A 123 7.78 -18.98 8.12
C TYR A 123 8.31 -19.05 6.68
N PRO A 124 9.16 -18.10 6.23
CA PRO A 124 9.66 -18.10 4.87
C PRO A 124 10.45 -19.37 4.53
N ASP A 125 10.11 -20.02 3.42
CA ASP A 125 10.84 -21.19 2.91
C ASP A 125 12.19 -20.74 2.34
N THR A 126 13.26 -20.94 3.12
CA THR A 126 14.63 -20.61 2.71
C THR A 126 15.19 -21.57 1.65
N ALA A 127 14.60 -22.77 1.48
CA ALA A 127 15.08 -23.75 0.51
C ALA A 127 14.84 -23.33 -0.95
N VAL A 128 14.01 -22.31 -1.18
CA VAL A 128 13.74 -21.74 -2.52
C VAL A 128 15.02 -21.34 -3.26
N TRP A 129 16.05 -20.89 -2.54
CA TRP A 129 17.34 -20.49 -3.12
C TRP A 129 18.12 -21.64 -3.78
N VAL A 130 17.85 -22.87 -3.34
CA VAL A 130 18.42 -24.10 -3.90
C VAL A 130 17.43 -24.76 -4.87
N LYS A 131 16.13 -24.73 -4.56
CA LYS A 131 15.06 -25.41 -5.30
C LYS A 131 14.73 -24.75 -6.64
N ASP A 132 14.75 -23.42 -6.71
CA ASP A 132 14.30 -22.70 -7.91
C ASP A 132 15.28 -22.80 -9.08
N PHE A 133 16.57 -23.00 -8.80
CA PHE A 133 17.63 -23.00 -9.81
C PHE A 133 18.45 -24.30 -9.76
N ALA A 134 18.26 -25.14 -10.78
CA ALA A 134 19.03 -26.38 -10.90
C ALA A 134 20.53 -26.10 -11.14
N HIS A 135 21.39 -26.86 -10.46
CA HIS A 135 22.86 -26.79 -10.59
C HIS A 135 23.45 -25.40 -10.26
N HIS A 136 22.81 -24.67 -9.35
CA HIS A 136 23.25 -23.36 -8.86
C HIS A 136 23.77 -23.44 -7.42
N MET A 137 24.73 -22.59 -7.04
CA MET A 137 25.22 -22.50 -5.66
C MET A 137 24.28 -21.62 -4.81
N GLY A 138 23.14 -22.20 -4.42
CA GLY A 138 22.13 -21.52 -3.58
C GLY A 138 22.39 -21.57 -2.07
N ASP A 139 23.27 -22.46 -1.61
CA ASP A 139 23.49 -22.76 -0.19
C ASP A 139 23.75 -21.52 0.69
N PRO A 140 24.58 -20.52 0.27
CA PRO A 140 24.78 -19.33 1.10
C PRO A 140 23.50 -18.50 1.28
N MET A 141 22.66 -18.38 0.24
CA MET A 141 21.41 -17.64 0.36
C MET A 141 20.41 -18.41 1.22
N MET A 142 20.35 -19.74 1.07
CA MET A 142 19.53 -20.58 1.94
C MET A 142 19.89 -20.40 3.43
N GLU A 143 21.18 -20.38 3.77
CA GLU A 143 21.63 -20.30 5.16
C GLU A 143 21.48 -18.90 5.76
N TYR A 144 21.81 -17.85 4.98
CA TYR A 144 21.98 -16.50 5.53
C TYR A 144 20.87 -15.51 5.17
N TYR A 145 20.12 -15.70 4.07
CA TYR A 145 19.25 -14.65 3.53
C TYR A 145 18.19 -14.17 4.53
N TYR A 146 17.50 -15.07 5.23
CA TYR A 146 16.48 -14.67 6.21
C TYR A 146 17.05 -14.57 7.65
N ALA A 147 18.15 -15.26 7.93
CA ALA A 147 18.69 -15.39 9.28
C ALA A 147 19.72 -14.31 9.66
N HIS A 148 20.49 -13.81 8.70
CA HIS A 148 21.63 -12.94 8.97
C HIS A 148 21.25 -11.45 8.90
N PRO A 149 21.72 -10.60 9.84
CA PRO A 149 21.37 -9.16 9.86
C PRO A 149 21.74 -8.37 8.60
N ALA A 150 22.71 -8.87 7.82
CA ALA A 150 23.11 -8.24 6.55
C ALA A 150 21.96 -8.17 5.52
N PHE A 151 20.93 -9.00 5.68
CA PHE A 151 19.78 -9.06 4.79
C PHE A 151 18.50 -8.48 5.40
N ASP A 152 18.60 -7.76 6.52
CA ASP A 152 17.42 -7.22 7.22
C ASP A 152 16.61 -6.25 6.34
N GLU A 153 17.29 -5.44 5.53
CA GLU A 153 16.69 -4.46 4.61
C GLU A 153 16.44 -5.03 3.20
N TYR A 154 16.55 -6.35 3.01
CA TYR A 154 16.23 -7.00 1.74
C TYR A 154 14.76 -7.43 1.73
N PRO A 155 14.12 -7.54 0.55
CA PRO A 155 12.74 -7.98 0.46
C PRO A 155 12.59 -9.41 0.97
N VAL A 156 11.50 -9.68 1.69
CA VAL A 156 11.15 -11.05 2.08
C VAL A 156 10.76 -11.86 0.86
N VAL A 157 11.33 -13.06 0.74
CA VAL A 157 11.03 -14.03 -0.31
C VAL A 157 10.85 -15.41 0.29
N GLY A 158 10.36 -16.38 -0.49
CA GLY A 158 10.01 -17.70 0.04
C GLY A 158 8.69 -17.68 0.80
N VAL A 159 7.85 -16.68 0.56
CA VAL A 159 6.50 -16.56 1.11
C VAL A 159 5.47 -16.84 0.01
N ASP A 160 4.46 -17.64 0.33
CA ASP A 160 3.35 -17.92 -0.57
C ASP A 160 2.29 -16.81 -0.46
N TRP A 161 1.22 -16.92 -1.26
CA TRP A 161 0.18 -15.90 -1.29
C TRP A 161 -0.64 -15.88 0.02
N PHE A 162 -0.86 -17.04 0.64
CA PHE A 162 -1.61 -17.13 1.89
C PHE A 162 -0.87 -16.49 3.07
N ALA A 163 0.43 -16.71 3.19
CA ALA A 163 1.28 -16.11 4.21
C ALA A 163 1.37 -14.59 4.04
N ALA A 164 1.48 -14.10 2.79
CA ALA A 164 1.47 -12.67 2.48
C ALA A 164 0.14 -12.00 2.88
N ARG A 165 -0.99 -12.69 2.62
CA ARG A 165 -2.31 -12.24 3.08
C ARG A 165 -2.46 -12.27 4.59
N TYR A 166 -1.97 -13.32 5.24
CA TYR A 166 -2.03 -13.44 6.69
C TYR A 166 -1.22 -12.33 7.37
N PHE A 167 -0.06 -11.97 6.80
CA PHE A 167 0.71 -10.81 7.24
C PHE A 167 -0.11 -9.52 7.17
N CYS A 168 -0.84 -9.27 6.07
CA CYS A 168 -1.72 -8.11 5.94
C CYS A 168 -2.81 -8.07 7.04
N GLU A 169 -3.44 -9.21 7.32
CA GLU A 169 -4.45 -9.34 8.38
C GLU A 169 -3.85 -9.10 9.77
N TRP A 170 -2.66 -9.64 10.03
CA TRP A 170 -1.94 -9.38 11.27
C TRP A 170 -1.58 -7.91 11.41
N ARG A 171 -1.00 -7.28 10.40
CA ARG A 171 -0.62 -5.85 10.42
C ARG A 171 -1.83 -4.97 10.73
N THR A 172 -2.99 -5.33 10.20
CA THR A 172 -4.28 -4.68 10.50
C THR A 172 -4.64 -4.79 11.97
N LYS A 173 -4.61 -6.01 12.53
CA LYS A 173 -4.91 -6.24 13.95
C LYS A 173 -3.91 -5.53 14.85
N HIS A 174 -2.61 -5.63 14.53
CA HIS A 174 -1.53 -5.00 15.28
C HIS A 174 -1.74 -3.49 15.40
N MET A 175 -1.96 -2.80 14.27
CA MET A 175 -2.22 -1.36 14.27
C MET A 175 -3.53 -1.00 14.98
N ASN A 176 -4.63 -1.70 14.68
CA ASN A 176 -5.94 -1.34 15.22
C ASN A 176 -6.09 -1.67 16.72
N ASN A 177 -5.36 -2.65 17.25
CA ASN A 177 -5.30 -2.93 18.68
C ASN A 177 -4.65 -1.75 19.42
N TRP A 178 -3.48 -1.29 18.96
CA TRP A 178 -2.84 -0.10 19.52
C TRP A 178 -3.73 1.14 19.43
N ARG A 179 -4.41 1.35 18.29
CA ARG A 179 -5.35 2.48 18.13
C ARG A 179 -6.52 2.40 19.10
N ALA A 180 -7.05 1.19 19.34
CA ALA A 180 -8.15 0.98 20.28
C ALA A 180 -7.73 1.31 21.72
N GLU A 181 -6.50 0.97 22.13
CA GLU A 181 -5.94 1.36 23.44
C GLU A 181 -5.84 2.87 23.60
N GLN A 182 -5.57 3.60 22.50
CA GLN A 182 -5.56 5.07 22.48
C GLN A 182 -6.96 5.69 22.34
N GLY A 183 -8.03 4.90 22.29
CA GLY A 183 -9.39 5.38 22.06
C GLY A 183 -9.62 5.96 20.67
N LEU A 184 -8.75 5.67 19.70
CA LEU A 184 -8.84 6.14 18.33
C LEU A 184 -9.75 5.22 17.48
N TRP A 185 -10.36 5.81 16.44
CA TRP A 185 -11.10 5.05 15.44
C TRP A 185 -10.20 4.06 14.69
N LYS A 186 -10.74 2.88 14.41
CA LYS A 186 -10.08 1.86 13.59
C LYS A 186 -9.82 2.39 12.18
N MET A 187 -8.65 2.09 11.66
CA MET A 187 -8.31 2.31 10.26
C MET A 187 -8.76 1.12 9.42
N PRO A 188 -8.90 1.28 8.09
CA PRO A 188 -9.12 0.18 7.17
C PRO A 188 -8.04 -0.89 7.26
N ASN A 189 -8.36 -2.04 6.69
CA ASN A 189 -7.46 -3.19 6.69
C ASN A 189 -6.31 -2.95 5.69
N PHE A 190 -5.11 -3.38 6.09
CA PHE A 190 -4.06 -3.69 5.13
C PHE A 190 -4.43 -4.95 4.36
N ARG A 191 -4.07 -4.97 3.08
CA ARG A 191 -4.30 -6.09 2.16
C ARG A 191 -3.24 -6.07 1.07
N LEU A 192 -3.19 -7.12 0.25
CA LEU A 192 -2.44 -7.08 -1.00
C LEU A 192 -3.07 -6.07 -1.96
N PRO A 193 -2.26 -5.44 -2.84
CA PRO A 193 -2.78 -4.57 -3.89
C PRO A 193 -3.64 -5.36 -4.86
N SER A 194 -4.68 -4.72 -5.40
CA SER A 194 -5.24 -5.25 -6.64
C SER A 194 -4.26 -5.06 -7.79
N GLU A 195 -4.37 -5.85 -8.84
CA GLU A 195 -3.53 -5.71 -10.03
C GLU A 195 -3.59 -4.30 -10.60
N ALA A 196 -4.79 -3.70 -10.62
CA ALA A 196 -4.98 -2.36 -11.15
C ALA A 196 -4.44 -1.27 -10.22
N GLU A 197 -4.54 -1.44 -8.90
CA GLU A 197 -3.87 -0.56 -7.93
C GLU A 197 -2.35 -0.63 -8.08
N TRP A 198 -1.81 -1.83 -8.23
CA TRP A 198 -0.39 -2.05 -8.43
C TRP A 198 0.12 -1.36 -9.70
N GLU A 199 -0.57 -1.55 -10.83
CA GLU A 199 -0.16 -0.95 -12.10
C GLU A 199 -0.29 0.59 -12.07
N TYR A 200 -1.38 1.11 -11.49
CA TYR A 200 -1.56 2.54 -11.29
C TYR A 200 -0.44 3.15 -10.45
N ALA A 201 -0.12 2.49 -9.35
CA ALA A 201 0.95 2.89 -8.45
C ALA A 201 2.32 2.84 -9.14
N ALA A 202 2.62 1.76 -9.88
CA ALA A 202 3.89 1.58 -10.59
C ALA A 202 4.13 2.70 -11.61
N ARG A 203 3.09 3.13 -12.32
CA ARG A 203 3.14 4.22 -13.30
C ARG A 203 3.44 5.60 -12.68
N GLY A 204 3.23 5.79 -11.38
CA GLY A 204 3.57 7.03 -10.69
C GLY A 204 2.91 8.27 -11.30
N GLY A 205 1.63 8.20 -11.67
CA GLY A 205 0.90 9.33 -12.26
C GLY A 205 1.18 9.60 -13.74
N ARG A 206 1.95 8.74 -14.41
CA ARG A 206 2.23 8.82 -15.85
C ARG A 206 1.30 7.92 -16.64
N ASP A 207 0.61 8.46 -17.64
CA ASP A 207 -0.23 7.64 -18.52
C ASP A 207 0.62 6.88 -19.54
N MET A 208 0.32 5.59 -19.75
CA MET A 208 0.98 4.74 -20.75
C MET A 208 2.52 4.70 -20.64
N ALA A 209 3.09 4.94 -19.46
CA ALA A 209 4.53 4.74 -19.21
C ALA A 209 4.92 3.26 -19.37
N LYS A 210 6.06 2.99 -20.01
CA LYS A 210 6.59 1.62 -20.16
C LYS A 210 7.21 1.10 -18.86
N TYR A 211 7.96 1.95 -18.18
CA TYR A 211 8.62 1.68 -16.89
C TYR A 211 8.21 2.73 -15.85
N PRO A 212 8.38 2.47 -14.54
CA PRO A 212 7.98 3.41 -13.48
C PRO A 212 8.59 4.82 -13.60
N TRP A 213 9.81 4.92 -14.14
CA TRP A 213 10.52 6.19 -14.37
C TRP A 213 10.12 6.89 -15.68
N GLY A 214 9.11 6.39 -16.40
CA GLY A 214 8.47 7.05 -17.54
C GLY A 214 9.17 6.90 -18.89
N ASN A 215 10.50 6.91 -18.94
CA ASN A 215 11.24 6.72 -20.19
C ASN A 215 11.21 5.24 -20.64
N PRO A 216 11.34 4.94 -21.95
CA PRO A 216 11.27 3.58 -22.47
C PRO A 216 12.58 2.78 -22.35
N TYR A 217 13.59 3.33 -21.68
CA TYR A 217 14.93 2.73 -21.62
C TYR A 217 15.23 2.23 -20.21
N ILE A 218 15.87 1.07 -20.12
CA ILE A 218 16.34 0.46 -18.87
C ILE A 218 17.60 1.14 -18.28
N ARG A 219 18.18 2.10 -19.02
CA ARG A 219 19.41 2.80 -18.64
C ARG A 219 19.20 4.31 -18.62
N ASN A 220 19.87 4.98 -17.68
CA ASN A 220 19.96 6.43 -17.70
C ASN A 220 20.97 6.94 -18.74
N ALA A 221 21.10 8.26 -18.88
CA ALA A 221 22.04 8.89 -19.82
C ALA A 221 23.52 8.56 -19.55
N LYS A 222 23.87 8.09 -18.34
CA LYS A 222 25.23 7.64 -17.97
C LYS A 222 25.45 6.15 -18.24
N GLY A 223 24.42 5.43 -18.69
CA GLY A 223 24.46 3.99 -18.93
C GLY A 223 24.21 3.12 -17.71
N CYS A 224 23.92 3.69 -16.53
CA CYS A 224 23.57 2.92 -15.33
C CYS A 224 22.17 2.33 -15.46
N MET A 225 21.97 1.13 -14.92
CA MET A 225 20.65 0.52 -14.81
C MET A 225 19.76 1.27 -13.82
N LEU A 226 18.46 1.20 -14.04
CA LEU A 226 17.43 1.90 -13.25
C LEU A 226 16.63 0.98 -12.31
N ALA A 227 16.92 -0.31 -12.35
CA ALA A 227 16.26 -1.36 -11.58
C ALA A 227 17.22 -2.55 -11.41
N ASN A 228 16.92 -3.44 -10.47
CA ASN A 228 17.57 -4.73 -10.30
C ASN A 228 16.87 -5.81 -11.12
N PHE A 229 17.53 -6.40 -12.10
CA PHE A 229 16.95 -7.43 -12.98
C PHE A 229 18.04 -8.29 -13.60
N LYS A 230 17.74 -8.99 -14.69
CA LYS A 230 18.72 -9.69 -15.53
C LYS A 230 19.01 -8.87 -16.80
N PRO A 231 20.05 -8.00 -16.79
CA PRO A 231 20.45 -7.17 -17.93
C PRO A 231 20.67 -7.91 -19.24
N GLY A 232 21.19 -9.13 -19.17
CA GLY A 232 21.61 -9.86 -20.35
C GLY A 232 21.75 -11.36 -20.12
N ARG A 233 21.96 -12.09 -21.23
CA ARG A 233 22.14 -13.54 -21.15
C ARG A 233 23.42 -13.87 -20.39
N GLY A 234 23.26 -14.45 -19.20
CA GLY A 234 24.37 -14.81 -18.31
C GLY A 234 24.94 -13.63 -17.52
N ASN A 235 24.35 -12.44 -17.64
CA ASN A 235 24.74 -11.26 -16.88
C ASN A 235 23.62 -10.86 -15.92
N TYR A 236 23.92 -11.00 -14.63
CA TYR A 236 23.06 -10.68 -13.50
C TYR A 236 23.62 -9.54 -12.63
N TYR A 237 24.73 -8.90 -12.99
CA TYR A 237 25.43 -7.97 -12.09
C TYR A 237 25.62 -6.56 -12.66
N ASP A 238 25.31 -6.35 -13.94
CA ASP A 238 25.47 -5.05 -14.61
C ASP A 238 24.68 -3.89 -13.95
N ASP A 239 23.69 -4.20 -13.12
CA ASP A 239 22.92 -3.26 -12.31
C ASP A 239 23.50 -3.03 -10.90
N GLY A 240 24.44 -3.86 -10.46
CA GLY A 240 25.12 -3.80 -9.17
C GLY A 240 24.78 -4.92 -8.20
N PHE A 241 23.77 -5.76 -8.49
CA PHE A 241 23.28 -6.79 -7.57
C PHE A 241 23.03 -8.11 -8.28
N MET A 242 23.66 -9.20 -7.81
CA MET A 242 23.51 -10.52 -8.43
C MET A 242 22.17 -11.22 -8.13
N TYR A 243 21.57 -10.90 -6.98
CA TYR A 243 20.27 -11.41 -6.52
C TYR A 243 19.38 -10.20 -6.21
N SER A 244 18.45 -10.33 -5.26
CA SER A 244 17.77 -9.17 -4.70
C SER A 244 18.76 -8.13 -4.19
N SER A 245 18.29 -6.88 -4.17
CA SER A 245 18.97 -5.73 -3.60
C SER A 245 18.27 -5.33 -2.30
N PRO A 246 18.92 -4.57 -1.41
CA PRO A 246 18.19 -3.87 -0.36
C PRO A 246 17.05 -3.06 -0.98
N VAL A 247 15.94 -2.96 -0.27
CA VAL A 247 14.82 -2.14 -0.71
C VAL A 247 15.25 -0.66 -0.81
N ALA A 248 14.60 0.10 -1.69
CA ALA A 248 14.92 1.50 -1.98
C ALA A 248 16.38 1.74 -2.48
N SER A 249 16.98 0.74 -3.15
CA SER A 249 18.31 0.90 -3.76
C SER A 249 18.29 1.79 -5.01
N TYR A 250 17.19 1.79 -5.76
CA TYR A 250 17.00 2.59 -6.97
C TYR A 250 16.12 3.82 -6.71
N PHE A 251 15.94 4.66 -7.73
CA PHE A 251 15.10 5.85 -7.58
C PHE A 251 13.63 5.49 -7.49
N SER A 252 12.90 6.18 -6.61
CA SER A 252 11.45 6.08 -6.54
C SER A 252 10.79 6.61 -7.81
N ASN A 253 9.56 6.18 -8.05
CA ASN A 253 8.67 6.86 -8.99
C ASN A 253 8.09 8.16 -8.38
N ASP A 254 7.22 8.85 -9.11
CA ASP A 254 6.70 10.17 -8.69
C ASP A 254 5.70 10.09 -7.53
N PHE A 255 5.22 8.89 -7.19
CA PHE A 255 4.43 8.65 -5.98
C PHE A 255 5.30 8.32 -4.76
N GLY A 256 6.63 8.24 -4.92
CA GLY A 256 7.54 7.88 -3.84
C GLY A 256 7.65 6.38 -3.61
N LEU A 257 7.22 5.55 -4.57
CA LEU A 257 7.33 4.09 -4.49
C LEU A 257 8.66 3.63 -5.11
N TYR A 258 9.35 2.77 -4.40
CA TYR A 258 10.62 2.17 -4.81
C TYR A 258 10.41 0.77 -5.37
N ASP A 259 11.33 0.36 -6.24
CA ASP A 259 11.47 -1.01 -6.73
C ASP A 259 10.18 -1.59 -7.37
N MET A 260 9.29 -0.72 -7.88
CA MET A 260 8.09 -1.14 -8.63
C MET A 260 8.42 -1.88 -9.94
N ALA A 261 9.69 -1.92 -10.34
CA ALA A 261 10.18 -2.73 -11.45
C ALA A 261 11.48 -3.41 -11.04
N GLY A 262 11.51 -4.74 -11.11
CA GLY A 262 12.65 -5.55 -10.72
C GLY A 262 12.69 -5.85 -9.22
N ASN A 263 13.87 -6.19 -8.71
CA ASN A 263 14.12 -6.68 -7.36
C ASN A 263 13.35 -7.97 -7.07
N VAL A 264 12.11 -7.91 -6.57
CA VAL A 264 11.22 -9.09 -6.47
C VAL A 264 9.89 -8.83 -7.14
N SER A 265 9.33 -9.87 -7.76
CA SER A 265 7.95 -9.81 -8.22
C SER A 265 7.02 -9.77 -7.02
N GLU A 266 5.88 -9.10 -7.15
CA GLU A 266 5.00 -8.87 -6.00
C GLU A 266 3.64 -9.54 -6.18
N TRP A 267 3.21 -10.24 -5.13
CA TRP A 267 1.87 -10.81 -5.06
C TRP A 267 0.78 -9.72 -5.11
N CYS A 268 -0.20 -9.93 -5.98
CA CYS A 268 -1.45 -9.18 -6.01
C CYS A 268 -2.61 -10.05 -5.47
N GLU A 269 -3.68 -9.39 -5.07
CA GLU A 269 -4.88 -10.03 -4.52
C GLU A 269 -5.66 -10.83 -5.60
N ASP A 270 -5.63 -10.36 -6.84
CA ASP A 270 -6.43 -10.88 -7.95
C ASP A 270 -6.06 -12.30 -8.38
N ALA A 271 -7.09 -13.07 -8.76
CA ALA A 271 -6.93 -14.32 -9.48
C ALA A 271 -6.46 -14.07 -10.92
N TYR A 272 -5.63 -14.95 -11.46
CA TYR A 272 -5.14 -14.81 -12.82
C TYR A 272 -6.16 -15.32 -13.84
N TYR A 273 -6.63 -14.42 -14.71
CA TYR A 273 -7.46 -14.78 -15.86
C TYR A 273 -6.99 -14.03 -17.10
N ASP A 274 -6.76 -14.75 -18.20
CA ASP A 274 -6.20 -14.18 -19.45
C ASP A 274 -7.10 -13.10 -20.05
N ALA A 275 -8.42 -13.20 -19.87
CA ALA A 275 -9.40 -12.23 -20.38
C ALA A 275 -10.05 -11.40 -19.25
N ALA A 276 -9.31 -11.10 -18.18
CA ALA A 276 -9.83 -10.31 -17.06
C ALA A 276 -10.27 -8.90 -17.47
N VAL A 277 -9.48 -8.22 -18.31
CA VAL A 277 -9.69 -6.81 -18.71
C VAL A 277 -11.12 -6.51 -19.21
N PRO A 278 -11.68 -7.24 -20.18
CA PRO A 278 -13.04 -6.98 -20.67
C PRO A 278 -14.15 -7.33 -19.65
N VAL A 279 -13.87 -8.15 -18.64
CA VAL A 279 -14.88 -8.66 -17.69
C VAL A 279 -14.97 -7.78 -16.43
N VAL A 280 -13.85 -7.24 -15.96
CA VAL A 280 -13.83 -6.39 -14.76
C VAL A 280 -14.52 -5.06 -15.00
N TRP A 281 -14.95 -4.39 -13.93
CA TRP A 281 -15.46 -3.01 -14.01
C TRP A 281 -14.35 -2.00 -14.33
N ASP A 282 -14.72 -0.75 -14.61
CA ASP A 282 -13.77 0.35 -14.86
C ASP A 282 -13.45 1.17 -13.59
N LEU A 283 -14.19 1.00 -12.50
CA LEU A 283 -13.94 1.62 -11.19
C LEU A 283 -13.41 0.58 -10.19
N ASN A 284 -12.19 0.78 -9.67
CA ASN A 284 -11.52 -0.09 -8.71
C ASN A 284 -11.65 -1.60 -9.04
N PRO A 285 -11.21 -2.05 -10.23
CA PRO A 285 -11.38 -3.43 -10.64
C PRO A 285 -10.59 -4.38 -9.75
N THR A 286 -11.25 -5.48 -9.43
CA THR A 286 -10.70 -6.66 -8.78
C THR A 286 -11.33 -7.89 -9.41
N TYR A 287 -10.56 -8.96 -9.57
CA TYR A 287 -11.05 -10.24 -10.06
C TYR A 287 -10.78 -11.34 -9.03
N TYR A 288 -11.85 -11.92 -8.50
CA TYR A 288 -11.80 -13.03 -7.54
C TYR A 288 -12.42 -14.27 -8.18
N ASP A 289 -11.70 -15.38 -8.11
CA ASP A 289 -12.18 -16.70 -8.48
C ASP A 289 -11.53 -17.71 -7.54
N ASP A 290 -12.35 -18.41 -6.76
CA ASP A 290 -11.91 -19.39 -5.77
C ASP A 290 -11.47 -20.70 -6.44
N ASP A 291 -11.95 -20.98 -7.66
CA ASP A 291 -11.57 -22.16 -8.45
C ASP A 291 -10.27 -21.94 -9.25
N GLU A 292 -9.73 -20.72 -9.24
CA GLU A 292 -8.49 -20.37 -9.93
C GLU A 292 -7.30 -20.32 -8.94
N PRO A 293 -6.42 -21.34 -8.94
CA PRO A 293 -5.30 -21.41 -8.01
C PRO A 293 -4.15 -20.46 -8.35
N ARG A 294 -4.15 -19.84 -9.54
CA ARG A 294 -3.11 -18.92 -9.97
C ARG A 294 -3.43 -17.50 -9.50
N LYS A 295 -2.45 -16.85 -8.89
CA LYS A 295 -2.54 -15.45 -8.47
C LYS A 295 -1.60 -14.58 -9.29
N ILE A 296 -1.99 -13.34 -9.49
CA ILE A 296 -1.22 -12.39 -10.30
C ILE A 296 0.03 -11.98 -9.54
N ILE A 297 1.14 -11.93 -10.27
CA ILE A 297 2.39 -11.29 -9.85
C ILE A 297 2.79 -10.19 -10.84
N ARG A 298 3.36 -9.11 -10.32
CA ARG A 298 3.73 -7.91 -11.08
C ARG A 298 5.15 -7.44 -10.75
N GLY A 299 5.71 -6.56 -11.58
CA GLY A 299 7.02 -5.90 -11.36
C GLY A 299 8.22 -6.61 -11.95
N GLY A 300 8.15 -7.93 -12.09
CA GLY A 300 9.33 -8.73 -12.45
C GLY A 300 10.35 -8.74 -11.31
N SER A 301 11.43 -9.50 -11.50
CA SER A 301 12.41 -9.71 -10.42
C SER A 301 13.85 -9.61 -10.90
N TRP A 302 14.79 -9.71 -9.96
CA TRP A 302 16.23 -9.80 -10.20
C TRP A 302 16.60 -10.90 -11.22
N LYS A 303 15.79 -11.96 -11.37
CA LYS A 303 16.05 -13.02 -12.36
C LYS A 303 15.50 -12.74 -13.76
N ASP A 304 14.59 -11.79 -13.88
CA ASP A 304 13.79 -11.57 -15.08
C ASP A 304 14.40 -10.56 -16.04
N ILE A 305 14.09 -10.69 -17.32
CA ILE A 305 14.53 -9.74 -18.35
C ILE A 305 13.66 -8.49 -18.35
N ALA A 306 14.16 -7.43 -19.00
CA ALA A 306 13.53 -6.11 -19.09
C ALA A 306 12.05 -6.08 -19.52
N TYR A 307 11.55 -7.10 -20.21
CA TYR A 307 10.13 -7.21 -20.59
C TYR A 307 9.20 -7.37 -19.38
N PHE A 308 9.63 -8.10 -18.36
CA PHE A 308 8.83 -8.34 -17.15
C PHE A 308 8.84 -7.15 -16.18
N LEU A 309 9.77 -6.21 -16.39
CA LEU A 309 9.87 -4.97 -15.62
C LEU A 309 8.88 -3.90 -16.09
N GLU A 310 8.24 -4.11 -17.24
CA GLU A 310 7.31 -3.14 -17.78
C GLU A 310 6.08 -3.04 -16.89
N THR A 311 5.59 -1.82 -16.67
CA THR A 311 4.50 -1.58 -15.71
C THR A 311 3.23 -2.30 -16.11
N GLY A 312 3.01 -2.56 -17.41
CA GLY A 312 1.82 -3.25 -17.95
C GLY A 312 1.94 -4.77 -18.06
N THR A 313 3.12 -5.34 -17.78
CA THR A 313 3.35 -6.79 -17.88
C THR A 313 2.82 -7.49 -16.64
N ARG A 314 2.04 -8.54 -16.88
CA ARG A 314 1.52 -9.45 -15.86
C ARG A 314 2.01 -10.86 -16.10
N THR A 315 2.18 -11.57 -15.01
CA THR A 315 2.45 -13.00 -14.96
C THR A 315 1.69 -13.58 -13.76
N PHE A 316 1.75 -14.89 -13.59
CA PHE A 316 1.13 -15.58 -12.48
C PHE A 316 2.08 -16.58 -11.85
N GLU A 317 1.77 -16.95 -10.62
CA GLU A 317 2.26 -18.14 -9.97
C GLU A 317 1.13 -18.79 -9.18
N TYR A 318 1.35 -20.04 -8.76
CA TYR A 318 0.38 -20.75 -7.94
C TYR A 318 0.40 -20.24 -6.49
N GLN A 319 -0.77 -20.02 -5.92
CA GLN A 319 -0.94 -19.39 -4.60
C GLN A 319 -0.26 -20.13 -3.43
N ASP A 320 -0.02 -21.43 -3.58
CA ASP A 320 0.61 -22.34 -2.62
C ASP A 320 2.12 -22.52 -2.86
N THR A 321 2.69 -21.79 -3.82
CA THR A 321 4.12 -21.90 -4.16
C THR A 321 4.94 -20.76 -3.60
N THR A 322 6.09 -21.11 -3.05
CA THR A 322 7.12 -20.19 -2.59
C THR A 322 8.22 -20.07 -3.64
N LYS A 323 8.75 -18.85 -3.82
CA LYS A 323 9.82 -18.55 -4.79
C LYS A 323 10.84 -17.59 -4.18
N SER A 324 12.10 -17.72 -4.61
CA SER A 324 13.25 -16.86 -4.26
C SER A 324 13.21 -15.45 -4.88
N TYR A 325 12.25 -15.20 -5.76
CA TYR A 325 12.12 -13.98 -6.54
C TYR A 325 10.75 -13.33 -6.40
N ILE A 326 9.92 -13.81 -5.45
CA ILE A 326 8.58 -13.27 -5.20
C ILE A 326 8.49 -12.84 -3.74
N GLY A 327 8.11 -11.58 -3.55
CA GLY A 327 7.74 -10.99 -2.28
C GLY A 327 6.37 -10.34 -2.40
N PHE A 328 6.14 -9.30 -1.61
CA PHE A 328 4.90 -8.53 -1.65
C PHE A 328 5.07 -7.18 -0.97
N ARG A 329 4.08 -6.31 -1.19
CA ARG A 329 3.88 -5.06 -0.46
C ARG A 329 2.40 -4.94 -0.07
N CYS A 330 2.08 -4.14 0.95
CA CYS A 330 0.70 -3.94 1.35
C CYS A 330 0.12 -2.63 0.80
N VAL A 331 -1.21 -2.60 0.71
CA VAL A 331 -1.99 -1.39 0.51
C VAL A 331 -3.06 -1.24 1.58
N MET A 332 -3.54 -0.02 1.76
CA MET A 332 -4.65 0.32 2.63
C MET A 332 -5.57 1.33 1.93
N THR A 333 -6.86 1.05 1.86
CA THR A 333 -7.84 1.93 1.22
C THR A 333 -7.90 3.29 1.92
N TYR A 334 -7.91 4.38 1.15
CA TYR A 334 -8.15 5.72 1.69
C TYR A 334 -9.66 5.98 1.78
N LEU A 335 -10.17 6.28 2.98
CA LEU A 335 -11.61 6.50 3.20
C LEU A 335 -12.11 7.87 2.73
N GLY A 336 -11.23 8.77 2.33
CA GLY A 336 -11.60 10.14 1.98
C GLY A 336 -11.36 11.14 3.10
N ARG A 337 -11.92 12.34 2.92
CA ARG A 337 -11.75 13.48 3.82
C ARG A 337 -12.97 13.63 4.71
N SER A 338 -12.74 13.93 6.00
CA SER A 338 -13.85 14.26 6.91
C SER A 338 -14.34 15.69 6.71
N SER A 339 -13.53 16.59 6.15
CA SER A 339 -13.93 17.95 5.82
C SER A 339 -13.26 18.42 4.53
N GLY A 340 -13.99 19.09 3.64
CA GLY A 340 -13.44 19.61 2.38
C GLY A 340 -12.37 20.71 2.53
N PHE A 341 -11.86 20.95 3.75
CA PHE A 341 -10.92 22.01 4.11
C PHE A 341 -9.47 21.53 4.26
N GLU A 342 -9.20 20.26 3.98
CA GLU A 342 -7.84 19.70 4.02
C GLU A 342 -7.15 19.87 2.65
N PHE A 343 -6.56 21.05 2.43
CA PHE A 343 -5.47 21.36 1.48
C PHE A 343 -4.70 22.60 1.90
#